data_AF-A0A448WLD2-F1
#
_entry.id   AF-A0A448WLD2-F1
#
_cell.length_a   1.000
_cell.length_b   1.000
_cell.length_c   1.000
_cell.angle_alpha   90.00
_cell.angle_beta   90.00
_cell.angle_gamma   90.00
#
_symmetry.space_group_name_H-M   'P 1'
#
loop_
_entity.id
_entity.type
_entity.pdbx_description
1 polymer ?
#
loop_
_entity_poly.entity_id
_entity_poly.type
_entity_poly.pdbx_seq_one_letter_code
_entity_poly.pdbx_strand_id
1 'polypeptide(L)'
;MRTESSRSAVLGEGLARCLISQGHLLPLPGHICPIYWAWDHALQLNPLPDLLVVVEPDAVAQIPEFASVGNRLTSSPEWAAGCCLVNPGRFGRRLVKSHRPDIAVDVETDDDRTNSASVEYSFKVFYPYSGLVENSRLPD
;
A
#
# COMPACT_ATOMS: atom_id res chain seq x y z
N MET A 1 11.59 4.46 -23.05
CA MET A 1 10.53 3.56 -22.55
C MET A 1 10.54 3.62 -21.02
N ARG A 2 9.54 4.23 -20.37
CA ARG A 2 9.38 4.14 -18.90
C ARG A 2 8.76 2.79 -18.57
N THR A 3 9.44 2.01 -17.74
CA THR A 3 8.99 0.69 -17.27
C THR A 3 7.71 0.82 -16.46
N GLU A 4 6.89 -0.22 -16.44
CA GLU A 4 5.58 -0.27 -15.76
C GLU A 4 5.68 0.03 -14.24
N SER A 5 6.77 -0.44 -13.62
CA SER A 5 7.15 -0.11 -12.23
C SER A 5 7.25 1.40 -11.98
N SER A 6 7.69 2.20 -12.96
CA SER A 6 7.77 3.66 -12.81
C SER A 6 6.40 4.35 -12.80
N ARG A 7 5.35 3.76 -13.38
CA ARG A 7 4.00 4.36 -13.38
C ARG A 7 3.28 4.09 -12.07
N SER A 8 3.36 2.84 -11.59
CA SER A 8 2.74 2.44 -10.32
C SER A 8 3.29 3.23 -9.13
N ALA A 9 4.60 3.51 -9.11
CA ALA A 9 5.22 4.38 -8.10
C ALA A 9 4.69 5.83 -8.14
N VAL A 10 4.50 6.40 -9.34
CA VAL A 10 3.93 7.76 -9.50
C VAL A 10 2.49 7.81 -9.01
N LEU A 11 1.70 6.76 -9.28
CA LEU A 11 0.33 6.65 -8.75
C LEU A 11 0.33 6.57 -7.22
N GLY A 12 1.25 5.80 -6.63
CA GLY A 12 1.39 5.70 -5.18
C GLY A 12 1.77 7.03 -4.52
N GLU A 13 2.71 7.77 -5.10
CA GLU A 13 3.06 9.11 -4.63
C GLU A 13 1.87 10.08 -4.73
N GLY A 14 1.14 10.03 -5.85
CA GLY A 14 -0.05 10.85 -6.08
C GLY A 14 -1.16 10.55 -5.07
N LEU A 15 -1.41 9.27 -4.79
CA LEU A 15 -2.37 8.83 -3.77
C LEU A 15 -1.97 9.34 -2.38
N ALA A 16 -0.71 9.15 -1.99
CA ALA A 16 -0.21 9.58 -0.71
C ALA A 16 -0.30 11.10 -0.52
N ARG A 17 0.09 11.87 -1.54
CA ARG A 17 -0.04 13.33 -1.52
C ARG A 17 -1.50 13.76 -1.43
N CYS A 18 -2.41 13.08 -2.11
CA CYS A 18 -3.84 13.35 -2.05
C CYS A 18 -4.39 13.16 -0.63
N LEU A 19 -4.17 11.99 -0.03
CA LEU A 19 -4.69 11.68 1.31
C LEU A 19 -4.16 12.65 2.37
N ILE A 20 -2.85 12.93 2.35
CA ILE A 20 -2.24 13.85 3.32
C ILE A 20 -2.74 15.28 3.11
N SER A 21 -2.79 15.77 1.86
CA SER A 21 -3.19 17.17 1.59
C SER A 21 -4.68 17.41 1.83
N GLN A 22 -5.53 16.42 1.55
CA GLN A 22 -6.97 16.53 1.77
C GLN A 22 -7.34 16.34 3.24
N GLY A 23 -6.50 15.67 4.04
CA GLY A 23 -6.77 15.42 5.45
C GLY A 23 -8.02 14.55 5.66
N HIS A 24 -8.35 13.69 4.70
CA HIS A 24 -9.56 12.85 4.72
C HIS A 24 -9.28 11.52 4.03
N LEU A 25 -9.76 10.40 4.60
CA LEU A 25 -9.57 9.06 4.04
C LEU A 25 -10.31 8.85 2.71
N LEU A 26 -11.44 9.54 2.54
CA LEU A 26 -12.33 9.39 1.38
C LEU A 26 -12.61 10.77 0.75
N PRO A 27 -11.62 11.45 0.14
CA PRO A 27 -11.80 12.78 -0.44
C PRO A 27 -12.47 12.70 -1.81
N LEU A 28 -13.60 11.99 -1.88
CA LEU A 28 -14.33 11.70 -3.10
C LEU A 28 -15.79 12.15 -2.96
N PRO A 29 -16.47 12.51 -4.06
CA PRO A 29 -17.90 12.81 -4.03
C PRO A 29 -18.72 11.65 -3.46
N GLY A 30 -19.78 11.96 -2.72
CA GLY A 30 -20.60 10.95 -2.04
C GLY A 30 -21.32 9.94 -2.95
N HIS A 31 -21.45 10.23 -4.26
CA HIS A 31 -21.97 9.27 -5.23
C HIS A 31 -20.93 8.22 -5.67
N ILE A 32 -19.64 8.50 -5.45
CA ILE A 32 -18.53 7.57 -5.70
C ILE A 32 -18.21 6.80 -4.42
N CYS A 33 -18.12 7.53 -3.30
CA CYS A 33 -17.85 6.96 -1.99
C CYS A 33 -18.91 7.40 -0.98
N PRO A 34 -20.01 6.64 -0.85
CA PRO A 34 -21.05 6.95 0.12
C PRO A 34 -20.52 6.91 1.55
N ILE A 35 -20.71 8.01 2.27
CA ILE A 35 -20.33 8.17 3.66
C ILE A 35 -21.55 8.54 4.49
N TYR A 36 -21.63 8.00 5.71
CA TYR A 36 -22.69 8.37 6.64
C TYR A 36 -22.35 9.72 7.27
N TRP A 37 -23.14 10.75 6.97
CA TRP A 37 -22.79 12.15 7.29
C TRP A 37 -22.52 12.41 8.77
N ALA A 38 -23.25 11.76 9.68
CA ALA A 38 -23.02 11.96 11.11
C ALA A 38 -21.66 11.41 11.59
N TRP A 39 -20.98 10.59 10.77
CA TRP A 39 -19.70 9.94 11.09
C TRP A 39 -18.57 10.36 10.15
N ASP A 40 -18.76 11.42 9.35
CA ASP A 40 -17.72 11.96 8.45
C ASP A 40 -16.43 12.33 9.20
N HIS A 41 -16.57 12.90 10.40
CA HIS A 41 -15.45 13.24 11.27
C HIS A 41 -14.54 12.06 11.62
N ALA A 42 -15.04 10.82 11.60
CA ALA A 42 -14.24 9.63 11.89
C ALA A 42 -13.25 9.28 10.75
N LEU A 43 -13.43 9.88 9.57
CA LEU A 43 -12.60 9.69 8.39
C LEU A 43 -11.58 10.82 8.20
N GLN A 44 -11.58 11.82 9.08
CA GLN A 44 -10.64 12.93 9.04
C GLN A 44 -9.25 12.50 9.52
N LEU A 45 -8.22 13.00 8.82
CA LEU A 45 -6.81 12.84 9.16
C LEU A 45 -6.25 14.12 9.77
N ASN A 46 -7.05 14.79 10.61
CA ASN A 46 -6.64 15.98 11.35
C ASN A 46 -6.84 15.78 12.86
N PRO A 47 -5.77 15.73 13.67
CA PRO A 47 -4.36 15.86 13.27
C PRO A 47 -3.89 14.70 12.39
N LEU A 48 -2.86 14.96 11.56
CA LEU A 48 -2.27 13.96 10.68
C LEU A 48 -1.61 12.85 11.53
N PRO A 49 -1.84 11.56 11.25
CA PRO A 49 -1.20 10.47 11.96
C PRO A 49 0.27 10.30 11.54
N ASP A 50 1.09 9.69 12.41
CA ASP A 50 2.47 9.33 12.07
C ASP A 50 2.54 8.14 11.09
N LEU A 51 1.51 7.28 11.08
CA LEU A 51 1.37 6.12 10.21
C LEU A 51 -0.05 5.99 9.69
N LEU A 52 -0.21 5.87 8.37
CA LEU A 52 -1.45 5.52 7.71
C LEU A 52 -1.31 4.19 6.97
N VAL A 53 -2.11 3.20 7.39
CA VAL A 53 -2.15 1.86 6.77
C VAL A 53 -3.35 1.80 5.82
N VAL A 54 -3.08 1.85 4.52
CA VAL A 54 -4.10 1.78 3.47
C VAL A 54 -4.05 0.38 2.85
N VAL A 55 -4.94 -0.51 3.29
CA VAL A 55 -4.97 -1.90 2.82
C VAL A 55 -5.77 -1.98 1.52
N GLU A 56 -5.07 -2.24 0.42
CA GLU A 56 -5.67 -2.53 -0.88
C GLU A 56 -5.08 -3.85 -1.41
N PRO A 57 -5.87 -4.94 -1.47
CA PRO A 57 -5.36 -6.27 -1.83
C PRO A 57 -4.68 -6.34 -3.20
N ASP A 58 -5.28 -5.69 -4.19
CA ASP A 58 -4.87 -5.74 -5.60
C ASP A 58 -4.46 -4.34 -6.08
N ALA A 59 -3.59 -3.70 -5.31
CA ALA A 59 -3.25 -2.30 -5.52
C ALA A 59 -2.53 -2.04 -6.83
N VAL A 60 -3.09 -1.12 -7.63
CA VAL A 60 -2.45 -0.62 -8.86
C VAL A 60 -1.31 0.36 -8.52
N ALA A 61 -1.44 1.07 -7.39
CA ALA A 61 -0.50 2.07 -6.93
C ALA A 61 0.50 1.48 -5.91
N GLN A 62 1.79 1.50 -6.25
CA GLN A 62 2.87 1.15 -5.31
C GLN A 62 3.10 2.32 -4.38
N ILE A 63 2.54 2.25 -3.18
CA ILE A 63 2.75 3.27 -2.15
C ILE A 63 4.24 3.34 -1.83
N PRO A 64 4.87 4.52 -1.96
CA PRO A 64 6.25 4.71 -1.56
C PRO A 64 6.39 4.45 -0.06
N GLU A 65 7.24 3.49 0.29
CA GLU A 65 7.59 3.20 1.67
C GLU A 65 8.52 4.30 2.19
N PHE A 66 7.94 5.35 2.75
CA PHE A 66 8.71 6.39 3.44
C PHE A 66 9.10 5.88 4.82
N ALA A 67 10.13 5.04 4.88
CA ALA A 67 10.71 4.65 6.15
C ALA A 67 11.44 5.85 6.79
N SER A 68 11.00 6.25 7.97
CA SER A 68 11.83 7.04 8.89
C SER A 68 12.96 6.13 9.36
N VAL A 69 14.13 6.21 8.72
CA VAL A 69 15.33 5.54 9.23
C VAL A 69 16.03 6.48 10.21
N GLY A 70 15.70 6.33 11.49
CA GLY A 70 16.23 7.18 12.56
C GLY A 70 15.76 8.62 12.45
N ASN A 71 16.26 9.48 13.34
CA ASN A 71 15.84 10.88 13.51
C ASN A 71 16.24 11.83 12.35
N ARG A 72 16.30 11.31 11.11
CA ARG A 72 16.68 12.00 9.87
C ARG A 72 15.76 11.58 8.72
N LEU A 73 14.89 12.51 8.31
CA LEU A 73 13.96 12.44 7.17
C LEU A 73 14.69 12.46 5.79
N THR A 74 15.78 11.73 5.58
CA THR A 74 16.62 11.96 4.38
C THR A 74 16.01 11.48 3.05
N SER A 75 14.81 10.88 3.06
CA SER A 75 14.10 10.45 1.85
C SER A 75 12.58 10.69 1.88
N SER A 76 12.03 11.23 2.98
CA SER A 76 10.59 11.56 3.01
C SER A 76 10.40 12.95 2.42
N PRO A 77 9.58 13.11 1.38
CA PRO A 77 9.37 14.41 0.76
C PRO A 77 8.66 15.35 1.73
N GLU A 78 8.95 16.65 1.68
CA GLU A 78 8.42 17.65 2.63
C GLU A 78 6.89 17.61 2.77
N TRP A 79 6.18 17.29 1.69
CA TRP A 79 4.72 17.18 1.67
C TRP A 79 4.15 16.07 2.55
N ALA A 80 4.97 15.09 2.95
CA ALA A 80 4.52 13.98 3.79
C ALA A 80 4.35 14.39 5.26
N ALA A 81 4.89 15.54 5.69
CA ALA A 81 4.71 16.12 7.02
C ALA A 81 4.89 15.14 8.20
N GLY A 82 5.75 14.13 8.04
CA GLY A 82 6.01 13.10 9.06
C GLY A 82 5.10 11.86 9.01
N CYS A 83 4.04 11.85 8.20
CA CYS A 83 3.16 10.69 8.03
C CYS A 83 3.76 9.65 7.09
N CYS A 84 3.97 8.44 7.59
CA CYS A 84 4.32 7.27 6.79
C CYS A 84 3.05 6.64 6.21
N LEU A 85 2.99 6.39 4.89
CA LEU A 85 1.91 5.61 4.28
C LEU A 85 2.41 4.22 3.91
N VAL A 86 1.60 3.20 4.21
CA VAL A 86 1.92 1.81 3.87
C VAL A 86 0.69 1.07 3.35
N ASN A 87 0.91 0.16 2.41
CA ASN A 87 -0.07 -0.85 2.01
C ASN A 87 0.54 -2.25 2.15
N PRO A 88 0.06 -3.10 3.07
CA PRO A 88 0.54 -4.48 3.20
C PRO A 88 0.13 -5.40 2.04
N GLY A 89 -0.85 -5.00 1.23
CA GLY A 89 -1.36 -5.80 0.11
C GLY A 89 -2.19 -7.01 0.54
N ARG A 90 -2.41 -7.94 -0.40
CA ARG A 90 -3.14 -9.19 -0.18
C ARG A 90 -2.30 -10.19 0.65
N PHE A 91 -2.86 -10.62 1.78
CA PHE A 91 -2.33 -11.77 2.52
C PHE A 91 -2.79 -13.07 1.85
N GLY A 92 -1.84 -13.93 1.44
CA GLY A 92 -2.16 -15.19 0.74
C GLY A 92 -2.32 -15.00 -0.77
N ARG A 93 -1.31 -14.43 -1.42
CA ARG A 93 -1.26 -14.25 -2.88
C ARG A 93 -0.96 -15.58 -3.56
N ARG A 94 -1.83 -15.99 -4.48
CA ARG A 94 -1.65 -17.23 -5.27
C ARG A 94 -0.63 -16.97 -6.38
N LEU A 95 0.53 -17.60 -6.28
CA LEU A 95 1.59 -17.57 -7.28
C LEU A 95 1.48 -18.81 -8.15
N VAL A 96 1.42 -18.62 -9.47
CA VAL A 96 1.56 -19.73 -10.41
C VAL A 96 3.01 -19.78 -10.88
N LYS A 97 3.64 -20.95 -10.70
CA LYS A 97 4.97 -21.22 -11.29
C LYS A 97 4.85 -21.15 -12.81
N SER A 98 5.31 -20.06 -13.41
CA SER A 98 5.38 -20.01 -14.87
C SER A 98 6.55 -20.88 -15.35
N HIS A 99 6.44 -21.42 -16.56
CA HIS A 99 7.47 -22.27 -17.17
C HIS A 99 8.79 -21.51 -17.47
N ARG A 100 8.81 -20.18 -17.24
CA ARG A 100 10.00 -19.33 -17.18
C ARG A 100 10.26 -18.91 -15.73
N PRO A 101 11.39 -19.26 -15.11
CA PRO A 101 11.68 -18.94 -13.71
C PRO A 101 11.73 -17.43 -13.39
N ASP A 102 11.72 -16.58 -14.41
CA ASP A 102 11.95 -15.14 -14.38
C ASP A 102 10.66 -14.28 -14.37
N ILE A 103 9.46 -14.87 -14.51
CA ILE A 103 8.19 -14.12 -14.47
C ILE A 103 7.13 -14.88 -13.66
N ALA A 104 6.92 -14.49 -12.39
CA ALA A 104 5.71 -14.86 -11.66
C ALA A 104 4.53 -14.02 -12.18
N VAL A 105 3.45 -14.67 -12.60
CA VAL A 105 2.25 -14.00 -13.12
C VAL A 105 1.14 -14.16 -12.09
N ASP A 106 0.49 -13.04 -11.75
CA ASP A 106 -0.70 -13.02 -10.91
C ASP A 106 -1.87 -13.61 -11.66
N VAL A 107 -2.59 -14.54 -11.04
CA VAL A 107 -3.79 -15.14 -11.60
C VAL A 107 -4.99 -14.67 -10.79
N GLU A 108 -5.82 -13.82 -11.40
CA GLU A 108 -7.15 -13.43 -10.91
C GLU A 108 -8.25 -14.45 -11.23
N THR A 109 -7.94 -15.58 -11.87
CA THR A 109 -8.95 -16.56 -12.26
C THR A 109 -9.15 -17.70 -11.27
N ASP A 110 -10.43 -17.90 -10.92
CA ASP A 110 -11.02 -18.95 -10.10
C ASP A 110 -11.01 -20.33 -10.80
N ASP A 111 -9.91 -20.67 -11.47
CA ASP A 111 -9.80 -21.90 -12.27
C ASP A 111 -9.03 -22.96 -11.47
N ASP A 112 -9.79 -23.87 -10.87
CA ASP A 112 -9.39 -24.88 -9.89
C ASP A 112 -8.54 -26.05 -10.47
N ARG A 113 -7.82 -25.81 -11.58
CA ARG A 113 -7.21 -26.86 -12.42
C ARG A 113 -5.69 -26.85 -12.55
N THR A 114 -4.97 -25.97 -11.85
CA THR A 114 -3.49 -25.98 -11.84
C THR A 114 -2.93 -26.50 -10.50
N ASN A 115 -2.49 -27.76 -10.50
CA ASN A 115 -1.97 -28.52 -9.37
C ASN A 115 -0.61 -28.03 -8.81
N SER A 116 -0.17 -26.81 -9.14
CA SER A 116 1.14 -26.26 -8.78
C SER A 116 1.11 -24.75 -8.44
N ALA A 117 0.01 -24.27 -7.87
CA ALA A 117 -0.04 -22.91 -7.33
C ALA A 117 0.58 -22.91 -5.92
N SER A 118 1.62 -22.11 -5.70
CA SER A 118 2.13 -21.81 -4.35
C SER A 118 1.42 -20.58 -3.81
N VAL A 119 1.27 -20.47 -2.49
CA VAL A 119 0.65 -19.31 -1.86
C VAL A 119 1.71 -18.55 -1.09
N GLU A 120 1.89 -17.27 -1.40
CA GLU A 120 2.80 -16.37 -0.68
C GLU A 120 2.03 -15.53 0.33
N TYR A 121 2.52 -15.47 1.56
CA TYR A 121 1.94 -14.67 2.63
C TYR A 121 2.89 -13.53 3.00
N SER A 122 2.64 -12.33 2.49
CA SER A 122 3.39 -11.11 2.80
C SER A 122 2.66 -10.22 3.80
N PHE A 123 3.41 -9.53 4.64
CA PHE A 123 2.89 -8.57 5.61
C PHE A 123 3.94 -7.49 5.92
N LYS A 124 3.52 -6.43 6.61
CA LYS A 124 4.40 -5.34 7.05
C LYS A 124 4.48 -5.28 8.57
N VAL A 125 5.67 -5.02 9.09
CA VAL A 125 5.93 -4.79 10.51
C VAL A 125 6.33 -3.34 10.71
N PHE A 126 5.62 -2.62 11.57
CA PHE A 126 5.96 -1.26 11.96
C PHE A 126 6.56 -1.25 13.37
N TYR A 127 7.70 -0.58 13.52
CA TYR A 127 8.40 -0.40 14.79
C TYR A 127 8.16 1.03 15.31
N PRO A 128 7.25 1.25 16.29
CA PRO A 128 6.82 2.58 16.70
C PRO A 128 7.94 3.48 17.22
N TYR A 129 8.94 2.89 17.87
CA TYR A 129 10.05 3.65 18.46
C TYR A 129 11.03 4.20 17.41
N SER A 130 11.23 3.47 16.30
CA SER A 130 12.16 3.87 15.24
C SER A 130 11.47 4.51 14.03
N GLY A 131 10.15 4.34 13.89
CA GLY A 131 9.41 4.71 12.69
C GLY A 131 9.73 3.83 11.48
N LEU A 132 10.40 2.69 11.70
CA LEU A 132 10.79 1.77 10.65
C LEU A 132 9.61 0.89 10.24
N VAL A 133 9.45 0.71 8.93
CA VAL A 133 8.55 -0.28 8.34
C VAL A 133 9.41 -1.36 7.67
N GLU A 134 9.15 -2.61 8.00
CA GLU A 134 9.81 -3.78 7.43
C GLU A 134 8.81 -4.60 6.62
N ASN A 135 9.24 -5.10 5.45
CA ASN A 135 8.48 -6.06 4.66
C ASN A 135 8.89 -7.48 5.04
N SER A 136 7.91 -8.28 5.43
CA SER A 136 8.12 -9.65 5.88
C SER A 136 7.23 -10.62 5.09
N ARG A 137 7.64 -11.89 5.06
CA ARG A 137 6.89 -12.98 4.43
C ARG A 137 7.01 -14.24 5.26
N LEU A 138 5.97 -15.08 5.26
CA LEU A 138 6.05 -16.40 5.88
C LEU A 138 6.94 -17.33 5.05
N PRO A 139 7.67 -18.26 5.69
CA PRO A 139 8.37 -19.34 4.99
C PRO A 139 7.39 -20.22 4.20
N ASP A 140 7.86 -20.77 3.08
CA ASP A 140 7.13 -21.72 2.23
C ASP A 140 6.87 -23.07 2.93
#